data_AF-A0A371PP22-F1
#
_entry.id   AF-A0A371PP22-F1
#
_cell.length_a   1.000
_cell.length_b   1.000
_cell.length_c   1.000
_cell.angle_alpha   90.00
_cell.angle_beta   90.00
_cell.angle_gamma   90.00
#
_symmetry.space_group_name_H-M   'P 1'
#
loop_
_entity.id
_entity.type
_entity.pdbx_description
1 polymer ?
#
loop_
_entity_poly.entity_id
_entity_poly.type
_entity_poly.pdbx_seq_one_letter_code
_entity_poly.pdbx_strand_id
1 'polypeptide(L)'
;MNRTQLNSICMEIGIELHISDDCIKEVKGYYENYNQIEADDAVWYFSEMNFEKRPSLEKEGIEKFLSEEEAIKFFFIKTLKKFFFNRIHAPSDPINSVRSFKELAIVLQQLDIGDERYSFNQFKPQEIYAEMQADKIIVSYIDKSMQKRFSTMPLEAERGFIVMYRLTFALHLLKMVESTYLERGMLREEFDDDEIELFIR
;
A
#
# COMPACT_ATOMS: atom_id res chain seq x y z
N MET A 1 -16.10 -2.87 -1.87
CA MET A 1 -16.24 -1.74 -0.92
C MET A 1 -17.19 -0.71 -1.51
N ASN A 2 -18.13 -0.18 -0.73
CA ASN A 2 -19.02 0.92 -1.14
C ASN A 2 -18.64 2.27 -0.50
N ARG A 3 -19.33 3.35 -0.90
CA ARG A 3 -19.05 4.72 -0.42
C ARG A 3 -19.14 4.88 1.10
N THR A 4 -20.13 4.26 1.73
CA THR A 4 -20.34 4.35 3.18
C THR A 4 -19.19 3.70 3.94
N GLN A 5 -18.75 2.53 3.47
CA GLN A 5 -17.58 1.85 4.02
C GLN A 5 -16.32 2.71 3.84
N LEU A 6 -16.09 3.22 2.61
CA LEU A 6 -14.97 4.10 2.30
C LEU A 6 -14.92 5.31 3.24
N ASN A 7 -16.01 6.07 3.33
CA ASN A 7 -16.07 7.28 4.14
C ASN A 7 -15.82 7.01 5.63
N SER A 8 -16.42 5.95 6.16
CA SER A 8 -16.29 5.61 7.58
C SER A 8 -14.86 5.23 7.93
N ILE A 9 -14.23 4.38 7.12
CA ILE A 9 -12.85 3.94 7.32
C ILE A 9 -11.88 5.11 7.16
N CYS A 10 -12.00 5.87 6.07
CA CYS A 10 -11.14 7.03 5.82
C CYS A 10 -11.23 8.06 6.94
N MET A 11 -12.44 8.41 7.39
CA MET A 11 -12.64 9.36 8.49
C MET A 11 -11.99 8.88 9.79
N GLU A 12 -12.11 7.60 10.14
CA GLU A 12 -11.47 7.04 11.35
C GLU A 12 -9.94 7.07 11.29
N ILE A 13 -9.35 6.85 10.11
CA ILE A 13 -7.90 6.89 9.91
C ILE A 13 -7.37 8.35 9.83
N GLY A 14 -8.27 9.32 9.67
CA GLY A 14 -7.91 10.75 9.54
C GLY A 14 -7.71 11.20 8.09
N ILE A 15 -8.39 10.56 7.15
CA ILE A 15 -8.44 10.91 5.72
C ILE A 15 -9.81 11.51 5.43
N GLU A 16 -9.84 12.82 5.19
CA GLU A 16 -11.08 13.53 4.84
C GLU A 16 -11.40 13.39 3.36
N LEU A 17 -12.67 13.10 3.05
CA LEU A 17 -13.17 12.90 1.69
C LEU A 17 -14.36 13.83 1.41
N HIS A 18 -14.45 14.31 0.18
CA HIS A 18 -15.67 14.89 -0.39
C HIS A 18 -16.33 13.85 -1.28
N ILE A 19 -17.60 13.51 -1.00
CA ILE A 19 -18.37 12.49 -1.71
C ILE A 19 -19.64 13.12 -2.28
N SER A 20 -19.79 13.08 -3.60
CA SER A 20 -21.01 13.42 -4.36
C SER A 20 -21.44 12.23 -5.22
N ASP A 21 -22.61 12.31 -5.84
CA ASP A 21 -23.20 11.24 -6.67
C ASP A 21 -22.29 10.79 -7.83
N ASP A 22 -21.45 11.67 -8.32
CA ASP A 22 -20.59 11.49 -9.50
C ASP A 22 -19.09 11.59 -9.18
N CYS A 23 -18.70 11.85 -7.93
CA CYS A 23 -17.30 12.09 -7.60
C CYS A 23 -16.97 11.73 -6.15
N ILE A 24 -15.78 11.16 -5.95
CA ILE A 24 -15.13 11.04 -4.64
C ILE A 24 -13.72 11.59 -4.76
N LYS A 25 -13.32 12.48 -3.85
CA LYS A 25 -11.96 13.04 -3.83
C LYS A 25 -11.46 13.31 -2.42
N GLU A 26 -10.14 13.23 -2.22
CA GLU A 26 -9.53 13.65 -0.96
C GLU A 26 -9.73 15.16 -0.74
N VAL A 27 -10.02 15.56 0.49
CA VAL A 27 -10.01 16.98 0.89
C VAL A 27 -8.57 17.37 1.22
N LYS A 28 -8.00 18.28 0.43
CA LYS A 28 -6.61 18.72 0.54
C LYS A 28 -6.48 20.23 0.40
N GLY A 29 -5.34 20.77 0.85
CA GLY A 29 -5.04 22.19 0.72
C GLY A 29 -4.91 22.64 -0.75
N TYR A 30 -4.97 23.95 -0.98
CA TYR A 30 -4.98 24.58 -2.32
C TYR A 30 -3.80 24.23 -3.26
N TYR A 31 -2.73 23.60 -2.76
CA TYR A 31 -1.53 23.24 -3.52
C TYR A 31 -1.05 21.82 -3.22
N GLU A 32 -1.96 20.95 -2.82
CA GLU A 32 -1.63 19.57 -2.48
C GLU A 32 -2.22 18.62 -3.50
N ASN A 33 -1.39 17.67 -3.96
CA ASN A 33 -1.85 16.60 -4.83
C ASN A 33 -2.94 15.80 -4.12
N TYR A 34 -3.95 15.34 -4.85
CA TYR A 34 -5.04 14.54 -4.32
C TYR A 34 -5.48 13.45 -5.31
N ASN A 35 -5.98 12.35 -4.80
CA ASN A 35 -6.62 11.30 -5.57
C ASN A 35 -8.10 11.67 -5.75
N GLN A 36 -8.66 11.32 -6.90
CA GLN A 36 -10.10 11.38 -7.12
C GLN A 36 -10.59 10.22 -7.99
N ILE A 37 -11.87 9.88 -7.84
CA ILE A 37 -12.64 9.15 -8.84
C ILE A 37 -13.83 10.00 -9.29
N GLU A 38 -14.16 9.93 -10.57
CA GLU A 38 -15.31 10.63 -11.18
C GLU A 38 -16.06 9.69 -12.13
N ALA A 39 -17.38 9.86 -12.23
CA ALA A 39 -18.23 9.11 -13.13
C ALA A 39 -18.47 9.90 -14.43
N ASP A 40 -18.29 9.25 -15.56
CA ASP A 40 -18.62 9.77 -16.89
C ASP A 40 -19.26 8.64 -17.72
N ASP A 41 -20.48 8.86 -18.23
CA ASP A 41 -21.26 7.91 -19.04
C ASP A 41 -21.24 6.45 -18.54
N ALA A 42 -21.55 6.25 -17.25
CA ALA A 42 -21.58 4.95 -16.55
C ALA A 42 -20.22 4.26 -16.37
N VAL A 43 -19.13 4.97 -16.62
CA VAL A 43 -17.76 4.54 -16.37
C VAL A 43 -17.17 5.36 -15.23
N TRP A 44 -16.32 4.74 -14.43
CA TRP A 44 -15.58 5.41 -13.36
C TRP A 44 -14.12 5.61 -13.73
N TYR A 45 -13.59 6.79 -13.44
CA TYR A 45 -12.23 7.19 -13.76
C TYR A 45 -11.50 7.60 -12.50
N PHE A 46 -10.43 6.87 -12.17
CA PHE A 46 -9.47 7.32 -11.17
C PHE A 46 -8.48 8.31 -11.79
N SER A 47 -8.03 9.30 -11.02
CA SER A 47 -6.91 10.17 -11.38
C SER A 47 -6.17 10.69 -10.15
N GLU A 48 -4.87 10.87 -10.31
CA GLU A 48 -4.00 11.60 -9.40
C GLU A 48 -3.90 13.04 -9.90
N MET A 49 -4.32 14.00 -9.08
CA MET A 49 -4.31 15.41 -9.42
C MET A 49 -2.98 16.02 -9.01
N ASN A 50 -2.22 16.52 -9.98
CA ASN A 50 -0.89 17.08 -9.76
C ASN A 50 -0.90 18.61 -9.87
N PHE A 51 -0.70 19.30 -8.74
CA PHE A 51 -0.69 20.76 -8.65
C PHE A 51 0.66 21.40 -9.00
N GLU A 52 1.74 20.63 -9.03
CA GLU A 52 3.08 21.15 -9.36
C GLU A 52 3.20 21.49 -10.85
N LYS A 53 2.38 20.85 -11.70
CA LYS A 53 2.28 21.16 -13.11
C LYS A 53 1.35 22.36 -13.34
N ARG A 54 1.95 23.48 -13.74
CA ARG A 54 1.27 24.74 -14.07
C ARG A 54 1.36 25.00 -15.58
N PRO A 55 0.38 25.69 -16.20
CA PRO A 55 -0.64 26.55 -15.58
C PRO A 55 -1.96 25.87 -15.17
N SER A 56 -2.20 24.62 -15.56
CA SER A 56 -3.42 23.88 -15.24
C SER A 56 -3.11 22.58 -14.54
N LEU A 57 -3.91 22.27 -13.52
CA LEU A 57 -3.91 20.98 -12.84
C LEU A 57 -3.99 19.84 -13.87
N GLU A 58 -2.99 18.96 -13.90
CA GLU A 58 -2.99 17.80 -14.80
C GLU A 58 -3.50 16.55 -14.08
N LYS A 59 -4.35 15.79 -14.77
CA LYS A 59 -4.75 14.45 -14.37
C LYS A 59 -3.66 13.47 -14.78
N GLU A 60 -3.10 12.75 -13.82
CA GLU A 60 -2.10 11.71 -14.03
C GLU A 60 -2.63 10.36 -13.56
N GLY A 61 -1.99 9.27 -14.01
CA GLY A 61 -2.32 7.92 -13.54
C GLY A 61 -3.79 7.53 -13.77
N ILE A 62 -4.36 7.93 -14.91
CA ILE A 62 -5.78 7.71 -15.20
C ILE A 62 -6.06 6.22 -15.39
N GLU A 63 -6.97 5.68 -14.58
CA GLU A 63 -7.42 4.30 -14.67
C GLU A 63 -8.94 4.24 -14.82
N LYS A 64 -9.42 3.30 -15.64
CA LYS A 64 -10.84 3.17 -16.01
C LYS A 64 -11.45 1.92 -15.38
N PHE A 65 -12.63 2.07 -14.79
CA PHE A 65 -13.39 1.00 -14.15
C PHE A 65 -14.83 0.94 -14.68
N LEU A 66 -15.35 -0.28 -14.83
CA LEU A 66 -16.75 -0.50 -15.21
C LEU A 66 -17.68 -0.55 -14.00
N SER A 67 -17.13 -0.80 -12.82
CA SER A 67 -17.85 -0.84 -11.56
C SER A 67 -17.39 0.28 -10.65
N GLU A 68 -18.35 0.95 -10.03
CA GLU A 68 -18.08 1.91 -8.95
C GLU A 68 -17.32 1.25 -7.79
N GLU A 69 -17.69 0.02 -7.44
CA GLU A 69 -17.09 -0.69 -6.33
C GLU A 69 -15.59 -0.98 -6.57
N GLU A 70 -15.22 -1.31 -7.80
CA GLU A 70 -13.82 -1.49 -8.20
C GLU A 70 -13.06 -0.16 -8.14
N ALA A 71 -13.67 0.92 -8.66
CA ALA A 71 -13.07 2.26 -8.60
C ALA A 71 -12.86 2.73 -7.16
N ILE A 72 -13.83 2.49 -6.28
CA ILE A 72 -13.74 2.82 -4.84
C ILE A 72 -12.63 2.03 -4.16
N LYS A 73 -12.54 0.72 -4.42
CA LYS A 73 -11.45 -0.12 -3.87
C LYS A 73 -10.09 0.39 -4.33
N PHE A 74 -9.93 0.64 -5.63
CA PHE A 74 -8.68 1.14 -6.19
C PHE A 74 -8.31 2.51 -5.59
N PHE A 75 -9.26 3.43 -5.53
CA PHE A 75 -9.11 4.74 -4.90
C PHE A 75 -8.68 4.61 -3.44
N PHE A 76 -9.31 3.72 -2.68
CA PHE A 76 -9.01 3.49 -1.28
C PHE A 76 -7.56 3.03 -1.08
N ILE A 77 -7.13 2.01 -1.84
CA ILE A 77 -5.76 1.48 -1.76
C ILE A 77 -4.72 2.55 -2.12
N LYS A 78 -4.94 3.29 -3.21
CA LYS A 78 -4.08 4.41 -3.62
C LYS A 78 -4.00 5.50 -2.56
N THR A 79 -5.11 5.80 -1.91
CA THR A 79 -5.21 6.82 -0.85
C THR A 79 -4.49 6.37 0.42
N LEU A 80 -4.69 5.12 0.86
CA LEU A 80 -3.93 4.57 1.98
C LEU A 80 -2.43 4.55 1.71
N LYS A 81 -2.01 4.15 0.51
CA LYS A 81 -0.59 4.08 0.14
C LYS A 81 0.07 5.44 0.27
N LYS A 82 -0.59 6.48 -0.25
CA LYS A 82 -0.15 7.87 -0.13
C LYS A 82 -0.15 8.35 1.32
N PHE A 83 -1.18 8.02 2.09
CA PHE A 83 -1.29 8.36 3.50
C PHE A 83 -0.15 7.76 4.34
N PHE A 84 0.20 6.50 4.09
CA PHE A 84 1.26 5.80 4.81
C PHE A 84 2.68 6.04 4.27
N PHE A 85 2.83 6.74 3.13
CA PHE A 85 4.11 6.93 2.45
C PHE A 85 5.23 7.42 3.39
N ASN A 86 4.97 8.47 4.17
CA ASN A 86 5.97 9.03 5.08
C ASN A 86 6.33 8.10 6.25
N ARG A 87 5.43 7.20 6.65
CA ARG A 87 5.71 6.18 7.67
C ARG A 87 6.59 5.08 7.09
N ILE A 88 6.31 4.62 5.87
CA ILE A 88 7.07 3.57 5.18
C ILE A 88 8.48 4.07 4.78
N HIS A 89 8.59 5.35 4.38
CA HIS A 89 9.82 5.95 3.85
C HIS A 89 10.49 6.93 4.83
N ALA A 90 10.29 6.76 6.15
CA ALA A 90 10.85 7.65 7.14
C ALA A 90 12.40 7.77 6.99
N PRO A 91 12.97 8.99 7.01
CA PRO A 91 14.40 9.20 6.74
C PRO A 91 15.32 8.77 7.90
N SER A 92 14.81 8.74 9.14
CA SER A 92 15.57 8.45 10.37
C SER A 92 15.47 6.99 10.82
N ASP A 93 15.38 6.07 9.87
CA ASP A 93 14.97 4.71 10.15
C ASP A 93 16.15 3.84 10.62
N PRO A 94 16.04 3.10 11.75
CA PRO A 94 17.07 2.18 12.25
C PRO A 94 17.61 1.22 11.19
N ILE A 95 16.83 0.96 10.13
CA ILE A 95 17.18 0.13 8.99
C ILE A 95 18.52 0.49 8.33
N ASN A 96 18.94 1.76 8.36
CA ASN A 96 20.21 2.19 7.76
C ASN A 96 21.44 1.53 8.41
N SER A 97 21.28 1.03 9.64
CA SER A 97 22.34 0.34 10.38
C SER A 97 22.31 -1.18 10.24
N VAL A 98 21.29 -1.74 9.59
CA VAL A 98 21.09 -3.19 9.47
C VAL A 98 22.05 -3.79 8.45
N ARG A 99 22.69 -4.88 8.86
CA ARG A 99 23.69 -5.64 8.07
C ARG A 99 23.40 -7.14 8.03
N SER A 100 22.36 -7.62 8.71
CA SER A 100 21.96 -9.02 8.69
C SER A 100 20.45 -9.22 8.82
N PHE A 101 19.95 -10.39 8.39
CA PHE A 101 18.54 -10.76 8.60
C PHE A 101 18.13 -10.82 10.07
N LYS A 102 19.07 -11.18 10.97
CA LYS A 102 18.81 -11.20 12.41
C LYS A 102 18.56 -9.79 12.95
N GLU A 103 19.38 -8.83 12.55
CA GLU A 103 19.19 -7.42 12.92
C GLU A 103 17.90 -6.86 12.32
N LEU A 104 17.58 -7.22 11.07
CA LEU A 104 16.32 -6.83 10.44
C LEU A 104 15.11 -7.35 11.23
N ALA A 105 15.12 -8.62 11.63
CA ALA A 105 14.06 -9.21 12.44
C ALA A 105 13.87 -8.48 13.78
N ILE A 106 14.97 -8.04 14.43
CA ILE A 106 14.90 -7.27 15.67
C ILE A 106 14.23 -5.91 15.43
N VAL A 107 14.58 -5.22 14.34
CA VAL A 107 13.95 -3.93 13.99
C VAL A 107 12.46 -4.10 13.71
N LEU A 108 12.07 -5.13 12.94
CA LEU A 108 10.67 -5.42 12.64
C LEU A 108 9.88 -5.76 13.92
N GLN A 109 10.47 -6.57 14.82
CA GLN A 109 9.85 -6.91 16.10
C GLN A 109 9.66 -5.68 17.01
N GLN A 110 10.60 -4.72 17.00
CA GLN A 110 10.46 -3.46 17.75
C GLN A 110 9.31 -2.58 17.24
N LEU A 111 8.88 -2.79 15.99
CA LEU A 111 7.72 -2.16 15.39
C LEU A 111 6.44 -2.99 15.54
N ASP A 112 6.47 -4.06 16.35
CA ASP A 112 5.36 -5.01 16.55
C ASP A 112 4.95 -5.74 15.26
N ILE A 113 5.89 -5.92 14.34
CA ILE A 113 5.70 -6.69 13.11
C ILE A 113 6.13 -8.12 13.37
N GLY A 114 5.16 -9.03 13.44
CA GLY A 114 5.40 -10.45 13.64
C GLY A 114 5.92 -11.16 12.38
N ASP A 115 6.43 -12.37 12.60
CA ASP A 115 7.04 -13.19 11.54
C ASP A 115 6.00 -13.79 10.58
N GLU A 116 4.71 -13.56 10.80
CA GLU A 116 3.66 -13.88 9.83
C GLU A 116 3.66 -12.96 8.61
N ARG A 117 4.35 -11.81 8.67
CA ARG A 117 4.43 -10.84 7.56
C ARG A 117 5.71 -10.95 6.75
N TYR A 118 6.69 -11.72 7.21
CA TYR A 118 7.95 -11.89 6.52
C TYR A 118 8.65 -13.21 6.82
N SER A 119 9.52 -13.62 5.89
CA SER A 119 10.38 -14.79 6.08
C SER A 119 11.70 -14.67 5.34
N PHE A 120 12.69 -15.42 5.81
CA PHE A 120 14.03 -15.53 5.20
C PHE A 120 14.38 -16.95 4.78
N ASN A 121 13.52 -17.93 5.10
CA ASN A 121 13.86 -19.35 4.99
C ASN A 121 12.79 -20.19 4.28
N GLN A 122 11.51 -19.85 4.46
CA GLN A 122 10.38 -20.65 3.97
C GLN A 122 9.25 -19.73 3.51
N PHE A 123 8.54 -20.12 2.47
CA PHE A 123 7.38 -19.37 2.00
C PHE A 123 6.19 -19.55 2.95
N LYS A 124 5.53 -18.44 3.27
CA LYS A 124 4.19 -18.36 3.85
C LYS A 124 3.28 -17.59 2.89
N PRO A 125 1.96 -17.86 2.89
CA PRO A 125 1.04 -17.10 2.05
C PRO A 125 0.96 -15.63 2.48
N GLN A 126 0.91 -14.72 1.51
CA GLN A 126 0.79 -13.27 1.72
C GLN A 126 1.86 -12.69 2.66
N GLU A 127 3.13 -12.93 2.32
CA GLU A 127 4.29 -12.42 3.07
C GLU A 127 5.31 -11.73 2.16
N ILE A 128 6.23 -10.99 2.77
CA ILE A 128 7.46 -10.59 2.10
C ILE A 128 8.57 -11.59 2.42
N TYR A 129 9.15 -12.18 1.38
CA TYR A 129 10.24 -13.14 1.50
C TYR A 129 11.55 -12.53 0.99
N ALA A 130 12.66 -12.75 1.70
CA ALA A 130 13.98 -12.40 1.21
C ALA A 130 14.94 -13.59 1.23
N GLU A 131 15.75 -13.70 0.17
CA GLU A 131 16.80 -14.71 0.06
C GLU A 131 18.13 -14.13 -0.41
N MET A 132 19.21 -14.79 -0.01
CA MET A 132 20.57 -14.46 -0.45
C MET A 132 20.93 -15.24 -1.72
N GLN A 133 21.43 -14.54 -2.72
CA GLN A 133 21.98 -15.10 -3.96
C GLN A 133 23.32 -14.42 -4.26
N ALA A 134 24.43 -15.14 -4.12
CA ALA A 134 25.79 -14.65 -4.41
C ALA A 134 26.06 -13.25 -3.81
N ASP A 135 25.87 -13.13 -2.50
CA ASP A 135 26.03 -11.91 -1.69
C ASP A 135 25.02 -10.77 -1.96
N LYS A 136 24.03 -11.02 -2.82
CA LYS A 136 22.91 -10.11 -3.08
C LYS A 136 21.63 -10.61 -2.43
N ILE A 137 20.70 -9.71 -2.20
CA ILE A 137 19.37 -10.01 -1.66
C ILE A 137 18.34 -9.86 -2.77
N ILE A 138 17.49 -10.88 -2.92
CA ILE A 138 16.25 -10.79 -3.69
C ILE A 138 15.11 -10.71 -2.71
N VAL A 139 14.22 -9.74 -2.90
CA VAL A 139 13.00 -9.58 -2.11
C VAL A 139 11.79 -9.89 -2.99
N SER A 140 10.86 -10.69 -2.50
CA SER A 140 9.68 -11.16 -3.22
C SER A 140 8.41 -10.96 -2.37
N TYR A 141 7.29 -10.67 -3.02
CA TYR A 141 5.97 -10.88 -2.42
C TYR A 141 5.47 -12.27 -2.79
N ILE A 142 5.06 -13.04 -1.78
CA ILE A 142 4.48 -14.37 -1.92
C ILE A 142 2.97 -14.26 -1.82
N ASP A 143 2.24 -14.69 -2.85
CA ASP A 143 0.78 -14.63 -2.88
C ASP A 143 0.11 -15.70 -2.00
N LYS A 144 -1.23 -15.67 -1.93
CA LYS A 144 -1.99 -16.68 -1.18
C LYS A 144 -1.80 -18.12 -1.67
N SER A 145 -1.37 -18.30 -2.91
CA SER A 145 -1.10 -19.60 -3.56
C SER A 145 0.38 -20.01 -3.43
N MET A 146 1.14 -19.32 -2.58
CA MET A 146 2.58 -19.50 -2.36
C MET A 146 3.44 -19.31 -3.61
N GLN A 147 2.99 -18.49 -4.56
CA GLN A 147 3.77 -18.12 -5.74
C GLN A 147 4.41 -16.74 -5.56
N LYS A 148 5.61 -16.57 -6.12
CA LYS A 148 6.26 -15.25 -6.19
C LYS A 148 5.48 -14.38 -7.19
N ARG A 149 4.74 -13.40 -6.69
CA ARG A 149 3.95 -12.50 -7.52
C ARG A 149 4.81 -11.44 -8.18
N PHE A 150 5.75 -10.88 -7.42
CA PHE A 150 6.85 -10.08 -7.95
C PHE A 150 8.14 -10.36 -7.19
N SER A 151 9.26 -9.97 -7.78
CA SER A 151 10.58 -10.04 -7.15
C SER A 151 11.44 -8.87 -7.60
N THR A 152 12.30 -8.40 -6.72
CA THR A 152 13.33 -7.42 -7.10
C THR A 152 14.37 -8.07 -8.00
N MET A 153 15.09 -7.25 -8.76
CA MET A 153 16.41 -7.68 -9.24
C MET A 153 17.33 -7.93 -8.03
N PRO A 154 18.41 -8.75 -8.15
CA PRO A 154 19.36 -8.94 -7.07
C PRO A 154 19.96 -7.59 -6.60
N LEU A 155 19.77 -7.26 -5.33
CA LEU A 155 20.19 -5.99 -4.72
C LEU A 155 21.44 -6.20 -3.86
N GLU A 156 22.30 -5.20 -3.80
CA GLU A 156 23.35 -5.16 -2.77
C GLU A 156 22.71 -5.23 -1.37
N ALA A 157 23.37 -5.92 -0.43
CA ALA A 157 22.78 -6.27 0.86
C ALA A 157 22.12 -5.10 1.60
N GLU A 158 22.79 -3.94 1.68
CA GLU A 158 22.23 -2.74 2.32
C GLU A 158 20.91 -2.30 1.69
N ARG A 159 20.85 -2.24 0.35
CA ARG A 159 19.62 -1.88 -0.37
C ARG A 159 18.56 -2.97 -0.23
N GLY A 160 18.98 -4.23 -0.21
CA GLY A 160 18.10 -5.37 0.02
C GLY A 160 17.38 -5.31 1.35
N PHE A 161 18.10 -5.04 2.44
CA PHE A 161 17.50 -4.88 3.77
C PHE A 161 16.52 -3.71 3.82
N ILE A 162 16.85 -2.56 3.21
CA ILE A 162 15.94 -1.40 3.15
C ILE A 162 14.66 -1.74 2.38
N VAL A 163 14.77 -2.41 1.23
CA VAL A 163 13.60 -2.80 0.44
C VAL A 163 12.75 -3.81 1.19
N MET A 164 13.37 -4.82 1.79
CA MET A 164 12.71 -5.83 2.60
C MET A 164 11.90 -5.18 3.73
N TYR A 165 12.55 -4.29 4.49
CA TYR A 165 11.90 -3.54 5.56
C TYR A 165 10.69 -2.75 5.06
N ARG A 166 10.85 -1.97 3.99
CA ARG A 166 9.78 -1.11 3.45
C ARG A 166 8.57 -1.92 2.99
N LEU A 167 8.81 -3.00 2.23
CA LEU A 167 7.74 -3.87 1.76
C LEU A 167 7.04 -4.57 2.92
N THR A 168 7.81 -5.06 3.91
CA THR A 168 7.26 -5.74 5.08
C THR A 168 6.41 -4.79 5.92
N PHE A 169 6.91 -3.57 6.15
CA PHE A 169 6.18 -2.58 6.92
C PHE A 169 4.93 -2.09 6.20
N ALA A 170 5.00 -1.89 4.88
CA ALA A 170 3.84 -1.58 4.06
C ALA A 170 2.78 -2.68 4.15
N LEU A 171 3.17 -3.95 3.95
CA LEU A 171 2.26 -5.09 4.07
C LEU A 171 1.62 -5.15 5.46
N HIS A 172 2.41 -4.97 6.51
CA HIS A 172 1.92 -4.95 7.88
C HIS A 172 0.89 -3.82 8.11
N LEU A 173 1.15 -2.60 7.65
CA LEU A 173 0.21 -1.47 7.77
C LEU A 173 -1.12 -1.77 7.07
N LEU A 174 -1.07 -2.32 5.84
CA LEU A 174 -2.27 -2.72 5.11
C LEU A 174 -3.05 -3.81 5.86
N LYS A 175 -2.34 -4.82 6.37
CA LYS A 175 -2.96 -5.94 7.10
C LYS A 175 -3.51 -5.55 8.46
N MET A 176 -2.95 -4.54 9.13
CA MET A 176 -3.56 -3.94 10.32
C MET A 176 -4.88 -3.22 10.00
N VAL A 177 -4.93 -2.49 8.88
CA VAL A 177 -6.19 -1.87 8.41
C VAL A 177 -7.20 -2.97 8.09
N GLU A 178 -6.80 -3.98 7.32
CA GLU A 178 -7.63 -5.13 6.98
C GLU A 178 -8.25 -5.79 8.22
N SER A 179 -7.43 -6.22 9.18
CA SER A 179 -7.92 -6.91 10.38
C SER A 179 -8.83 -6.02 11.23
N THR A 180 -8.42 -4.76 11.47
CA THR A 180 -9.19 -3.81 12.28
C THR A 180 -10.60 -3.61 11.74
N TYR A 181 -10.74 -3.45 10.42
CA TYR A 181 -12.03 -3.13 9.81
C TYR A 181 -12.84 -4.37 9.42
N LEU A 182 -12.21 -5.54 9.25
CA LEU A 182 -12.91 -6.82 9.18
C LEU A 182 -13.56 -7.18 10.52
N GLU A 183 -12.81 -7.07 11.63
CA GLU A 183 -13.32 -7.35 12.98
C GLU A 183 -14.51 -6.47 13.36
N ARG A 184 -14.53 -5.22 12.86
CA ARG A 184 -15.62 -4.27 13.07
C ARG A 184 -16.78 -4.43 12.07
N GLY A 185 -16.70 -5.36 11.12
CA GLY A 185 -17.70 -5.57 10.07
C GLY A 185 -17.82 -4.42 9.07
N MET A 186 -16.84 -3.52 9.01
CA MET A 186 -16.79 -2.41 8.07
C MET A 186 -16.21 -2.83 6.72
N LEU A 187 -15.19 -3.70 6.73
CA LEU A 187 -14.77 -4.46 5.55
C LEU A 187 -15.55 -5.79 5.51
N ARG A 188 -15.82 -6.28 4.30
CA ARG A 188 -16.55 -7.54 4.09
C ARG A 188 -15.65 -8.72 3.71
N GLU A 189 -14.48 -8.42 3.20
CA GLU A 189 -13.54 -9.38 2.63
C GLU A 189 -12.11 -8.88 2.86
N GLU A 190 -11.17 -9.82 2.90
CA GLU A 190 -9.74 -9.55 2.92
C GLU A 190 -9.30 -8.95 1.58
N PHE A 191 -8.19 -8.20 1.61
CA PHE A 191 -7.56 -7.72 0.40
C PHE A 191 -6.97 -8.89 -0.37
N ASP A 192 -7.28 -8.92 -1.67
CA ASP A 192 -6.68 -9.89 -2.56
C ASP A 192 -5.23 -9.50 -2.90
N ASP A 193 -4.54 -10.40 -3.61
CA ASP A 193 -3.14 -10.22 -3.93
C ASP A 193 -2.89 -9.10 -4.96
N ASP A 194 -3.87 -8.72 -5.77
CA ASP A 194 -3.80 -7.57 -6.69
C ASP A 194 -3.85 -6.25 -5.90
N GLU A 195 -4.80 -6.16 -4.95
CA GLU A 195 -4.97 -5.03 -4.03
C GLU A 195 -3.72 -4.86 -3.13
N ILE A 196 -3.17 -5.95 -2.62
CA ILE A 196 -1.94 -5.94 -1.83
C ILE A 196 -0.76 -5.46 -2.66
N GLU A 197 -0.57 -6.02 -3.87
CA GLU A 197 0.53 -5.63 -4.77
C GLU A 197 0.45 -4.13 -5.08
N LEU A 198 -0.74 -3.61 -5.41
CA LEU A 198 -0.96 -2.20 -5.70
C LEU A 198 -0.52 -1.28 -4.54
N PHE A 199 -0.74 -1.73 -3.30
CA PHE A 199 -0.37 -0.99 -2.10
C PHE A 199 1.15 -1.00 -1.85
N ILE A 200 1.77 -2.19 -1.83
CA ILE A 200 3.15 -2.36 -1.36
C ILE A 200 4.20 -2.00 -2.41
N ARG A 201 3.87 -2.10 -3.71
CA ARG A 201 4.83 -1.93 -4.82
C ARG A 201 4.97 -0.48 -5.26
#